data_AF-A0A2D8U2N5-F1
#
_entry.id   AF-A0A2D8U2N5-F1
#
_cell.length_a   1.000
_cell.length_b   1.000
_cell.length_c   1.000
_cell.angle_alpha   90.00
_cell.angle_beta   90.00
_cell.angle_gamma   90.00
#
_symmetry.space_group_name_H-M   'P 1'
#
loop_
_entity.id
_entity.type
_entity.pdbx_description
1 polymer ?
#
loop_
_entity_poly.entity_id
_entity_poly.type
_entity_poly.pdbx_seq_one_letter_code
_entity_poly.pdbx_strand_id
1 'polypeptide(L)'
;MSIPIIIMASTTMLLAAYIGIVVFRIKNNNLTTSKYINLAFSFALIAFKSYLQTGKGFELLSAIGQSIGFVYMFIVPAFIVVFLANKFKFNMDEFMSAWFFTQICCLFVISTH
;
A
#
# COMPACT_ATOMS: atom_id res chain seq x y z
N MET A 1 2.22 13.94 -16.65
CA MET A 1 2.92 13.68 -15.38
C MET A 1 4.40 13.51 -15.70
N SER A 2 5.30 14.27 -15.07
CA SER A 2 6.72 14.26 -15.45
C SER A 2 7.42 12.99 -14.96
N ILE A 3 8.29 12.40 -15.79
CA ILE A 3 9.08 11.19 -15.52
C ILE A 3 9.73 11.17 -14.11
N PRO A 4 10.29 12.29 -13.60
CA PRO A 4 10.90 12.31 -12.27
C PRO A 4 9.92 12.00 -11.13
N ILE A 5 8.65 12.40 -11.25
CA ILE A 5 7.63 12.18 -10.21
C ILE A 5 7.27 10.70 -10.13
N ILE A 6 7.20 10.02 -11.28
CA ILE A 6 6.90 8.58 -11.35
C ILE A 6 8.03 7.78 -10.70
N ILE A 7 9.28 8.16 -10.96
CA ILE A 7 10.46 7.51 -10.35
C ILE A 7 10.48 7.76 -8.84
N MET A 8 10.22 8.98 -8.39
CA MET A 8 10.18 9.29 -6.95
C MET A 8 9.05 8.54 -6.23
N ALA A 9 7.86 8.47 -6.82
CA ALA A 9 6.73 7.74 -6.24
C ALA A 9 6.99 6.23 -6.19
N SER A 10 7.53 5.65 -7.26
CA SER A 10 7.84 4.20 -7.30
C SER A 10 8.97 3.82 -6.34
N THR A 11 10.03 4.62 -6.25
CA THR A 11 11.14 4.40 -5.31
C THR A 11 10.72 4.51 -3.86
N THR A 12 9.88 5.51 -3.51
CA THR A 12 9.34 5.65 -2.14
C THR A 12 8.43 4.50 -1.75
N MET A 13 7.62 3.98 -2.67
CA MET A 13 6.80 2.78 -2.41
C MET A 13 7.63 1.51 -2.17
N LEU A 14 8.70 1.30 -2.95
CA LEU A 14 9.64 0.19 -2.75
C LEU A 14 10.40 0.32 -1.42
N LEU A 15 10.82 1.54 -1.07
CA LEU A 15 11.48 1.82 0.21
C LEU A 15 10.55 1.50 1.39
N ALA A 16 9.28 1.90 1.31
CA ALA A 16 8.29 1.62 2.35
C ALA A 16 8.06 0.12 2.55
N ALA A 17 7.94 -0.64 1.44
CA ALA A 17 7.86 -2.09 1.50
C ALA A 17 9.10 -2.71 2.18
N TYR A 18 10.30 -2.22 1.84
CA TYR A 18 11.55 -2.69 2.46
C TYR A 18 11.59 -2.37 3.97
N ILE A 19 11.18 -1.16 4.37
CA ILE A 19 11.06 -0.79 5.79
C ILE A 19 10.13 -1.77 6.52
N GLY A 20 9.00 -2.14 5.91
CA GLY A 20 8.08 -3.12 6.50
C GLY A 20 8.72 -4.49 6.73
N ILE A 21 9.60 -4.96 5.84
CA ILE A 21 10.37 -6.20 6.03
C ILE A 21 11.40 -6.04 7.15
N VAL A 22 12.16 -4.93 7.16
CA VAL A 22 13.17 -4.67 8.19
C VAL A 22 12.53 -4.60 9.58
N VAL A 23 11.39 -3.91 9.71
CA VAL A 23 10.64 -3.81 10.96
C VAL A 23 10.19 -5.18 11.43
N PHE A 24 9.64 -6.03 10.54
CA PHE A 24 9.26 -7.39 10.89
C PHE A 24 10.45 -8.21 11.42
N ARG A 25 11.61 -8.11 10.77
CA ARG A 25 12.82 -8.86 11.15
C ARG A 25 13.43 -8.38 12.48
N ILE A 26 13.34 -7.08 12.78
CA ILE A 26 13.82 -6.52 14.05
C ILE A 26 12.85 -6.84 15.19
N LYS A 27 11.54 -6.72 14.93
CA LYS A 27 10.50 -6.94 15.93
C LYS A 27 9.28 -7.54 15.26
N ASN A 28 9.10 -8.85 15.43
CA ASN A 28 7.90 -9.53 14.99
C ASN A 28 6.71 -9.04 15.81
N ASN A 29 5.95 -8.10 15.25
CA ASN A 29 4.79 -7.51 15.90
C ASN A 29 3.53 -8.07 15.24
N ASN A 30 2.66 -8.70 16.04
CA ASN A 30 1.40 -9.26 15.56
C ASN A 30 0.49 -8.22 14.89
N LEU A 31 0.69 -6.92 15.19
CA LEU A 31 -0.08 -5.85 14.60
C LEU A 31 0.22 -5.67 13.09
N THR A 32 1.51 -5.68 12.71
CA THR A 32 1.95 -5.41 11.33
C THR A 32 1.79 -6.62 10.42
N THR A 33 1.72 -7.83 10.99
CA THR A 33 1.53 -9.08 10.25
C THR A 33 0.06 -9.50 10.17
N SER A 34 -0.84 -8.81 10.87
CA SER A 34 -2.26 -9.17 10.92
C SER A 34 -2.97 -8.90 9.59
N LYS A 35 -3.47 -9.97 8.97
CA LYS A 35 -4.30 -9.91 7.77
C LYS A 35 -5.56 -9.05 7.98
N TYR A 36 -6.19 -9.14 9.15
CA TYR A 36 -7.42 -8.40 9.45
C TYR A 36 -7.17 -6.90 9.54
N ILE A 37 -6.06 -6.49 10.16
CA ILE A 37 -5.68 -5.08 10.27
C ILE A 37 -5.37 -4.52 8.88
N ASN A 38 -4.61 -5.25 8.06
CA ASN A 38 -4.33 -4.86 6.68
C ASN A 38 -5.58 -4.71 5.82
N LEU A 39 -6.53 -5.63 5.94
CA LEU A 39 -7.80 -5.54 5.20
C LEU A 39 -8.64 -4.38 5.68
N ALA A 40 -8.78 -4.19 7.00
CA ALA A 40 -9.52 -3.07 7.57
C ALA A 40 -8.93 -1.73 7.14
N PHE A 41 -7.59 -1.61 7.14
CA PHE A 41 -6.90 -0.40 6.69
C PHE A 41 -7.09 -0.18 5.18
N SER A 42 -7.04 -1.24 4.36
CA SER A 42 -7.37 -1.14 2.92
C SER A 42 -8.79 -0.65 2.68
N PHE A 43 -9.78 -1.19 3.39
CA PHE A 43 -11.17 -0.73 3.27
C PHE A 43 -11.33 0.73 3.69
N ALA A 44 -10.66 1.15 4.77
CA ALA A 44 -10.65 2.54 5.21
C ALA A 44 -10.05 3.47 4.13
N LEU A 45 -8.95 3.07 3.49
CA LEU A 45 -8.34 3.84 2.40
C LEU A 45 -9.23 3.92 1.16
N ILE A 46 -9.90 2.82 0.80
CA ILE A 46 -10.84 2.80 -0.32
C ILE A 46 -12.02 3.74 -0.04
N ALA A 47 -12.60 3.66 1.16
CA ALA A 47 -13.69 4.54 1.57
C ALA A 47 -13.24 6.00 1.55
N PHE A 48 -12.09 6.32 2.15
CA PHE A 48 -11.55 7.67 2.20
C PHE A 48 -11.28 8.25 0.81
N LYS A 49 -10.64 7.48 -0.07
CA LYS A 49 -10.40 7.91 -1.45
C LYS A 49 -11.69 8.08 -2.25
N SER A 50 -12.65 7.17 -2.08
CA SER A 50 -13.93 7.24 -2.78
C SER A 50 -14.73 8.47 -2.37
N TYR A 51 -14.71 8.82 -1.08
CA TYR A 51 -15.29 10.05 -0.56
C TYR A 51 -14.69 11.30 -1.22
N LEU A 52 -13.35 11.37 -1.32
CA LEU A 52 -12.66 12.48 -2.00
C LEU A 52 -13.00 12.56 -3.50
N GLN A 53 -13.13 11.41 -4.17
CA GLN A 53 -13.50 11.38 -5.60
C GLN A 53 -14.95 11.82 -5.83
N THR A 54 -15.90 11.39 -4.99
CA THR A 54 -17.28 11.88 -5.06
C THR A 54 -17.34 13.39 -4.83
N GLY A 55 -16.54 13.93 -3.92
CA GLY A 55 -16.39 15.38 -3.73
C GLY A 55 -15.82 16.13 -4.95
N LYS A 56 -15.12 15.43 -5.84
CA LYS A 56 -14.61 15.94 -7.13
C LYS A 56 -15.60 15.75 -8.29
N GLY A 57 -16.83 15.27 -8.02
CA GLY A 57 -17.91 15.14 -9.01
C GLY A 57 -17.96 13.82 -9.76
N PHE A 58 -17.21 12.80 -9.33
CA PHE A 58 -17.30 11.45 -9.90
C PHE A 58 -18.58 10.74 -9.44
N GLU A 59 -19.18 9.94 -10.31
CA GLU A 59 -20.28 9.03 -9.93
C GLU A 59 -19.80 8.01 -8.90
N LEU A 60 -20.66 7.65 -7.95
CA LEU A 60 -20.32 6.80 -6.80
C LEU A 60 -19.69 5.47 -7.23
N LEU A 61 -20.25 4.81 -8.24
CA LEU A 61 -19.75 3.51 -8.70
C LEU A 61 -18.35 3.63 -9.33
N SER A 62 -18.13 4.68 -10.13
CA SER A 62 -16.82 4.99 -10.71
C SER A 62 -15.79 5.35 -9.62
N ALA A 63 -16.19 6.16 -8.63
CA ALA A 63 -15.33 6.56 -7.52
C ALA A 63 -14.87 5.35 -6.70
N ILE A 64 -15.77 4.41 -6.40
CA ILE A 64 -15.43 3.18 -5.68
C ILE A 64 -14.48 2.32 -6.53
N GLY A 65 -14.79 2.09 -7.81
CA GLY A 65 -13.96 1.26 -8.69
C GLY A 65 -12.53 1.78 -8.83
N GLN A 66 -12.36 3.08 -9.07
CA GLN A 66 -11.04 3.72 -9.15
C GLN A 66 -10.30 3.71 -7.81
N SER A 67 -11.03 3.82 -6.70
CA SER A 67 -10.44 3.79 -5.35
C SER A 67 -9.91 2.40 -5.01
N ILE A 68 -10.67 1.34 -5.33
CA ILE A 68 -10.22 -0.06 -5.17
C ILE A 68 -8.95 -0.28 -6.01
N GLY A 69 -9.00 0.01 -7.31
CA GLY A 69 -7.86 -0.22 -8.21
C GLY A 69 -6.60 0.52 -7.75
N PHE A 70 -6.75 1.74 -7.24
CA PHE A 70 -5.63 2.51 -6.71
C PHE A 70 -5.03 1.92 -5.44
N VAL A 71 -5.84 1.59 -4.43
CA VAL A 71 -5.33 1.06 -3.15
C VAL A 71 -4.65 -0.30 -3.37
N TYR A 72 -5.23 -1.16 -4.21
CA TYR A 72 -4.66 -2.47 -4.51
C TYR A 72 -3.38 -2.38 -5.37
N MET A 73 -3.10 -1.29 -6.07
CA MET A 73 -1.82 -1.10 -6.78
C MET A 73 -0.61 -1.13 -5.82
N PHE A 74 -0.81 -0.74 -4.56
CA PHE A 74 0.24 -0.74 -3.53
C PHE A 74 0.64 -2.14 -3.06
N ILE A 75 -0.10 -3.18 -3.45
CA ILE A 75 0.29 -4.58 -3.21
C ILE A 75 1.51 -4.97 -4.04
N VAL A 76 1.64 -4.43 -5.26
CA VAL A 76 2.72 -4.77 -6.19
C VAL A 76 4.13 -4.49 -5.62
N PRO A 77 4.44 -3.30 -5.09
CA PRO A 77 5.75 -3.04 -4.48
C PRO A 77 6.01 -3.94 -3.26
N ALA A 78 5.00 -4.27 -2.45
CA ALA A 78 5.16 -5.21 -1.35
C ALA A 78 5.55 -6.61 -1.85
N PHE A 79 4.89 -7.12 -2.90
CA PHE A 79 5.26 -8.40 -3.52
C PHE A 79 6.69 -8.41 -4.04
N ILE A 80 7.08 -7.38 -4.80
CA ILE A 80 8.42 -7.29 -5.40
C ILE A 80 9.49 -7.35 -4.31
N VAL A 81 9.35 -6.54 -3.26
CA VAL A 81 10.36 -6.42 -2.20
C VAL A 81 10.44 -7.70 -1.37
N VAL A 82 9.31 -8.33 -1.04
CA VAL A 82 9.30 -9.61 -0.30
C VAL A 82 9.96 -10.72 -1.12
N PHE A 83 9.66 -10.78 -2.42
CA PHE A 83 10.24 -11.78 -3.32
C PHE A 83 11.76 -11.62 -3.43
N LEU A 84 12.25 -10.39 -3.57
CA LEU A 84 13.69 -10.10 -3.63
C LEU A 84 14.40 -10.34 -2.28
N ALA A 85 13.82 -9.86 -1.18
CA ALA A 85 14.41 -9.94 0.16
C ALA A 85 14.50 -11.37 0.73
N ASN A 86 13.73 -12.31 0.16
CA ASN A 86 13.69 -13.72 0.56
C ASN A 86 14.25 -14.67 -0.49
N LYS A 87 15.11 -14.18 -1.40
CA LYS A 87 15.75 -15.00 -2.45
C LYS A 87 14.71 -15.77 -3.28
N PHE A 88 13.67 -15.09 -3.73
CA PHE A 88 12.58 -15.62 -4.55
C PHE A 88 11.66 -16.63 -3.84
N LYS A 89 11.61 -16.59 -2.50
CA LYS A 89 10.61 -17.32 -1.70
C LYS A 89 9.58 -16.35 -1.15
N PHE A 90 8.32 -16.73 -1.16
CA PHE A 90 7.26 -15.90 -0.62
C PHE A 90 7.04 -16.18 0.88
N ASN A 91 7.23 -15.16 1.71
CA ASN A 91 6.92 -15.22 3.14
C ASN A 91 5.68 -14.35 3.40
N MET A 92 4.58 -14.99 3.81
CA MET A 92 3.29 -14.33 3.99
C MET A 92 3.31 -13.31 5.13
N ASP A 93 4.05 -13.56 6.21
CA ASP A 93 4.11 -12.66 7.36
C ASP A 93 4.91 -11.40 7.02
N GLU A 94 6.06 -11.57 6.34
CA GLU A 94 6.83 -10.44 5.80
C GLU A 94 6.02 -9.67 4.76
N PHE A 95 5.23 -10.36 3.95
CA PHE A 95 4.32 -9.71 2.99
C PHE A 95 3.24 -8.89 3.68
N MET A 96 2.61 -9.39 4.74
CA MET A 96 1.62 -8.61 5.48
C MET A 96 2.25 -7.35 6.08
N SER A 97 3.46 -7.45 6.63
CA SER A 97 4.18 -6.27 7.13
C SER A 97 4.53 -5.29 6.01
N ALA A 98 5.12 -5.77 4.92
CA ALA A 98 5.46 -4.92 3.76
C ALA A 98 4.22 -4.24 3.18
N TRP A 99 3.11 -4.98 3.06
CA TRP A 99 1.85 -4.45 2.55
C TRP A 99 1.27 -3.36 3.46
N PHE A 100 1.31 -3.55 4.79
CA PHE A 100 0.89 -2.52 5.75
C PHE A 100 1.63 -1.20 5.53
N PHE A 101 2.97 -1.25 5.40
CA PHE A 101 3.77 -0.05 5.18
C PHE A 101 3.52 0.59 3.81
N THR A 102 3.30 -0.19 2.76
CA THR A 102 2.88 0.38 1.47
C THR A 102 1.50 1.03 1.52
N GLN A 103 0.57 0.52 2.35
CA GLN A 103 -0.72 1.17 2.58
C GLN A 103 -0.57 2.48 3.37
N ILE A 104 0.37 2.56 4.31
CA ILE A 104 0.69 3.84 4.97
C ILE A 104 1.18 4.87 3.94
N CYS A 105 2.03 4.46 2.99
CA CYS A 105 2.40 5.35 1.88
C CYS A 105 1.20 5.72 1.01
N CYS A 106 0.28 4.78 0.75
CA CYS A 106 -0.97 5.07 0.04
C CYS A 106 -1.77 6.19 0.72
N LEU A 107 -1.87 6.18 2.05
CA LEU A 107 -2.51 7.25 2.82
C LEU A 107 -1.87 8.62 2.53
N PHE A 108 -0.53 8.72 2.56
CA PHE A 108 0.17 9.97 2.28
C PHE A 108 -0.06 10.45 0.84
N VAL A 109 -0.09 9.54 -0.13
CA VAL A 109 -0.36 9.88 -1.54
C VAL A 109 -1.80 10.37 -1.70
N ILE A 110 -2.78 9.77 -1.01
CA ILE A 110 -4.17 10.23 -1.07
C ILE A 110 -4.30 11.62 -0.43
N SER A 111 -3.65 11.85 0.71
CA SER A 111 -3.77 13.13 1.44
C SER A 111 -3.05 14.31 0.78
N THR A 112 -2.15 14.06 -0.17
CA THR A 112 -1.40 15.09 -0.90
C THR A 112 -2.08 15.52 -2.22
N HIS A 113 -3.19 14.89 -2.60
CA HIS A 113 -3.90 15.07 -3.89
C HIS A 113 -5.41 15.31 -3.73
#